data_AF-A0A6L8FPT7-F1
#
_entry.id   AF-A0A6L8FPT7-F1
#
_cell.length_a   1.000
_cell.length_b   1.000
_cell.length_c   1.000
_cell.angle_alpha   90.00
_cell.angle_beta   90.00
_cell.angle_gamma   90.00
#
_symmetry.space_group_name_H-M   'P 1'
#
loop_
_entity.id
_entity.type
_entity.pdbx_description
1 polymer ?
#
loop_
_entity_poly.entity_id
_entity_poly.type
_entity_poly.pdbx_seq_one_letter_code
_entity_poly.pdbx_strand_id
1 'polypeptide(L)'
;MTRTLEHWTADSGHRADYVLPTESPGMLAMLAPMIAARAGFVPGCDGWTWTARTVGTDALDWTLQSPGGVEVLRCAASLGGDRAAWGAVADAAFLSGGVDPASDPPEGPWLLAAVRPGAAGHVEALDWLSSFCRALAWAWIERRSVDPFGRAGER
;
A
#
# COMPACT_ATOMS: atom_id res chain seq x y z
N MET A 1 15.03 15.89 -7.59
CA MET A 1 13.59 16.23 -7.55
C MET A 1 12.99 15.54 -6.34
N THR A 2 12.36 16.32 -5.47
CA THR A 2 11.57 15.80 -4.35
C THR A 2 10.35 15.07 -4.90
N ARG A 3 10.11 13.83 -4.50
CA ARG A 3 8.93 13.06 -4.91
C ARG A 3 7.90 13.08 -3.80
N THR A 4 6.64 13.20 -4.20
CA THR A 4 5.47 13.17 -3.32
C THR A 4 4.68 11.89 -3.58
N LEU A 5 4.15 11.30 -2.52
CA LEU A 5 3.18 10.21 -2.55
C LEU A 5 1.82 10.79 -2.18
N GLU A 6 0.86 10.71 -3.09
CA GLU A 6 -0.53 11.03 -2.79
C GLU A 6 -1.18 9.85 -2.08
N HIS A 7 -1.46 10.00 -0.79
CA HIS A 7 -2.15 8.98 0.00
C HIS A 7 -3.63 9.30 0.11
N TRP A 8 -4.45 8.34 -0.28
CA TRP A 8 -5.89 8.38 -0.23
C TRP A 8 -6.44 7.32 0.73
N THR A 9 -7.41 7.72 1.55
CA THR A 9 -8.24 6.79 2.30
C THR A 9 -9.49 6.50 1.48
N ALA A 10 -9.64 5.26 1.00
CA ALA A 10 -10.73 4.85 0.13
C ALA A 10 -12.10 5.07 0.78
N ASP A 11 -12.21 4.85 2.10
CA ASP A 11 -13.46 4.95 2.86
C ASP A 11 -13.99 6.37 3.05
N SER A 12 -13.09 7.36 3.16
CA SER A 12 -13.47 8.75 3.46
C SER A 12 -13.21 9.72 2.32
N GLY A 13 -12.48 9.29 1.28
CA GLY A 13 -11.98 10.17 0.24
C GLY A 13 -10.92 11.16 0.74
N HIS A 14 -10.43 11.01 1.98
CA HIS A 14 -9.40 11.89 2.52
C HIS A 14 -8.10 11.71 1.75
N ARG A 15 -7.46 12.84 1.42
CA ARG A 15 -6.18 12.92 0.72
C ARG A 15 -5.15 13.61 1.59
N ALA A 16 -3.95 13.04 1.63
CA ALA A 16 -2.76 13.67 2.20
C ALA A 16 -1.54 13.43 1.31
N ASP A 17 -0.69 14.45 1.17
CA ASP A 17 0.53 14.39 0.37
C ASP A 17 1.75 14.19 1.27
N TYR A 18 2.57 13.17 1.00
CA TYR A 18 3.75 12.85 1.79
C TYR A 18 5.03 12.97 0.95
N VAL A 19 6.06 13.60 1.50
CA VAL A 19 7.34 13.84 0.81
C VAL A 19 8.39 12.80 1.22
N LEU A 20 9.12 12.23 0.24
CA LEU A 20 10.29 11.38 0.51
C LEU A 20 11.44 12.18 1.19
N PRO A 21 12.18 11.59 2.15
CA PRO A 21 11.86 10.39 2.91
C PRO A 21 11.30 10.78 4.28
N THR A 22 9.98 10.77 4.44
CA THR A 22 9.40 10.64 5.80
C THR A 22 9.78 9.32 6.45
N GLU A 23 10.11 8.29 5.66
CA GLU A 23 10.45 6.96 6.13
C GLU A 23 11.97 6.73 6.17
N SER A 24 12.47 6.06 7.23
CA SER A 24 13.91 5.86 7.38
C SER A 24 14.47 4.91 6.29
N PRO A 25 15.69 5.16 5.74
CA PRO A 25 16.33 4.25 4.78
C PRO A 25 16.45 2.81 5.28
N GLY A 26 16.64 2.62 6.59
CA GLY A 26 16.68 1.29 7.22
C GLY A 26 15.36 0.53 7.10
N MET A 27 14.21 1.22 7.24
CA MET A 27 12.89 0.64 7.05
C MET A 27 12.70 0.17 5.61
N LEU A 28 13.06 1.00 4.63
CA LEU A 28 12.91 0.67 3.21
C LEU A 28 13.79 -0.53 2.82
N ALA A 29 15.04 -0.58 3.30
CA ALA A 29 15.94 -1.71 3.11
C ALA A 29 15.40 -3.01 3.74
N MET A 30 14.78 -2.92 4.92
CA MET A 30 14.14 -4.06 5.58
C MET A 30 12.92 -4.60 4.81
N LEU A 31 12.12 -3.71 4.21
CA LEU A 31 10.92 -4.09 3.45
C LEU A 31 11.24 -4.68 2.07
N ALA A 32 12.38 -4.33 1.48
CA ALA A 32 12.77 -4.77 0.14
C ALA A 32 12.69 -6.31 -0.10
N PRO A 33 13.25 -7.19 0.77
CA PRO A 33 13.13 -8.63 0.58
C PRO A 33 11.68 -9.13 0.73
N MET A 34 10.88 -8.54 1.62
CA MET A 34 9.47 -8.92 1.81
C MET A 34 8.61 -8.53 0.60
N ILE A 35 8.88 -7.37 0.01
CA ILE A 35 8.26 -6.94 -1.26
C ILE A 35 8.61 -7.89 -2.40
N ALA A 36 9.85 -8.38 -2.47
CA ALA A 36 10.24 -9.38 -3.46
C ALA A 36 9.48 -10.71 -3.25
N ALA A 37 9.32 -11.14 -2.00
CA ALA A 37 8.57 -12.34 -1.63
C ALA A 37 7.05 -12.18 -1.75
N ARG A 38 6.55 -10.93 -1.90
CA ARG A 38 5.12 -10.58 -1.91
C ARG A 38 4.36 -10.98 -0.64
N ALA A 39 5.08 -11.10 0.47
CA ALA A 39 4.51 -11.42 1.76
C ALA A 39 5.51 -11.08 2.87
N GLY A 40 5.01 -10.89 4.08
CA GLY A 40 5.86 -10.70 5.25
C GLY A 40 5.08 -10.47 6.53
N PHE A 41 5.85 -10.24 7.59
CA PHE A 41 5.33 -9.77 8.86
C PHE A 41 5.36 -8.24 8.90
N VAL A 42 4.55 -7.64 9.78
CA VAL A 42 4.67 -6.22 10.09
C VAL A 42 5.77 -6.03 11.14
N PRO A 43 6.83 -5.26 10.86
CA PRO A 43 7.92 -5.04 11.80
C PRO A 43 7.44 -4.43 13.12
N GLY A 44 7.73 -5.09 14.24
CA GLY A 44 7.36 -4.61 15.58
C GLY A 44 5.89 -4.83 15.97
N CYS A 45 5.10 -5.53 15.14
CA CYS A 45 3.70 -5.85 15.43
C CYS A 45 3.51 -7.37 15.41
N ASP A 46 3.57 -7.99 16.59
CA ASP A 46 3.56 -9.44 16.72
C ASP A 46 2.31 -10.09 16.10
N GLY A 47 2.54 -11.12 15.28
CA GLY A 47 1.50 -11.89 14.61
C GLY A 47 0.83 -11.20 13.41
N TRP A 48 1.09 -9.93 13.16
CA TRP A 48 0.55 -9.21 12.01
C TRP A 48 1.29 -9.59 10.73
N THR A 49 0.54 -9.88 9.69
CA THR A 49 1.08 -10.36 8.40
C THR A 49 0.44 -9.63 7.24
N TRP A 50 1.14 -9.59 6.11
CA TRP A 50 0.60 -9.04 4.87
C TRP A 50 0.97 -9.95 3.70
N THR A 51 0.12 -9.91 2.68
CA THR A 51 0.37 -10.56 1.39
C THR A 51 0.09 -9.59 0.28
N ALA A 52 0.78 -9.75 -0.84
CA ALA A 52 0.66 -8.85 -1.96
C ALA A 52 0.68 -9.57 -3.29
N ARG A 53 0.31 -8.83 -4.32
CA ARG A 53 0.43 -9.20 -5.71
C ARG A 53 0.69 -7.96 -6.54
N THR A 54 1.21 -8.18 -7.75
CA THR A 54 1.27 -7.09 -8.74
C THR A 54 -0.02 -7.10 -9.54
N VAL A 55 -0.59 -5.92 -9.76
CA VAL A 55 -1.82 -5.70 -10.53
C VAL A 55 -1.55 -4.64 -11.59
N GLY A 56 -2.18 -4.79 -12.75
CA GLY A 56 -1.98 -3.87 -13.86
C GLY A 56 -0.55 -3.92 -14.37
N THR A 57 0.01 -2.74 -14.63
CA THR A 57 1.37 -2.65 -15.18
C THR A 57 2.37 -2.73 -14.04
N ASP A 58 2.20 -1.91 -12.99
CA ASP A 58 3.21 -1.76 -11.94
C ASP A 58 2.63 -1.47 -10.54
N ALA A 59 1.34 -1.70 -10.30
CA ALA A 59 0.79 -1.51 -8.97
C ALA A 59 1.09 -2.70 -8.04
N LEU A 60 1.41 -2.40 -6.78
CA LEU A 60 1.39 -3.37 -5.69
C LEU A 60 0.01 -3.31 -5.04
N ASP A 61 -0.73 -4.41 -5.02
CA ASP A 61 -1.99 -4.59 -4.27
C ASP A 61 -1.71 -5.53 -3.11
N TRP A 62 -1.97 -5.11 -1.87
CA TRP A 62 -1.70 -5.90 -0.68
C TRP A 62 -2.83 -5.87 0.32
N THR A 63 -2.93 -6.96 1.07
CA THR A 63 -3.82 -7.12 2.20
C THR A 63 -3.02 -7.25 3.47
N LEU A 64 -3.53 -6.66 4.54
CA LEU A 64 -2.98 -6.81 5.87
C LEU A 64 -3.96 -7.61 6.74
N GLN A 65 -3.39 -8.57 7.47
CA GLN A 65 -4.11 -9.52 8.29
C GLN A 65 -3.67 -9.43 9.74
N SER A 66 -4.64 -9.48 10.64
CA SER A 66 -4.41 -9.58 12.08
C SER A 66 -3.80 -10.94 12.46
N PRO A 67 -3.33 -11.12 13.70
CA PRO A 67 -2.84 -12.42 14.18
C PRO A 67 -3.85 -13.56 14.05
N GLY A 68 -5.14 -13.25 14.01
CA GLY A 68 -6.22 -14.22 13.77
C GLY A 68 -6.49 -14.53 12.28
N GLY A 69 -5.70 -13.97 11.36
CA GLY A 69 -5.89 -14.10 9.91
C GLY A 69 -7.01 -13.24 9.32
N VAL A 70 -7.55 -12.30 10.11
CA VAL A 70 -8.64 -11.42 9.68
C VAL A 70 -8.07 -10.25 8.88
N GLU A 71 -8.59 -10.03 7.68
CA GLU A 71 -8.22 -8.87 6.87
C GLU A 71 -8.73 -7.57 7.51
N VAL A 72 -7.82 -6.64 7.80
CA VAL A 72 -8.15 -5.34 8.41
C VAL A 72 -7.98 -4.18 7.44
N LEU A 73 -7.13 -4.35 6.44
CA LEU A 73 -6.82 -3.30 5.48
C LEU A 73 -6.48 -3.94 4.13
N ARG A 74 -6.93 -3.29 3.06
CA ARG A 74 -6.46 -3.54 1.71
C ARG A 74 -5.88 -2.26 1.16
N CYS A 75 -4.79 -2.35 0.43
CA CYS A 75 -4.09 -1.19 -0.09
C CYS A 75 -3.58 -1.45 -1.49
N ALA A 76 -3.37 -0.38 -2.25
CA ALA A 76 -2.57 -0.42 -3.45
C ALA A 76 -1.67 0.79 -3.56
N ALA A 77 -0.53 0.62 -4.23
CA ALA A 77 0.36 1.72 -4.59
C ALA A 77 0.93 1.53 -5.99
N SER A 78 1.08 2.64 -6.71
CA SER A 78 1.66 2.67 -8.06
C SER A 78 2.49 3.94 -8.27
N LEU A 79 3.31 3.94 -9.32
CA LEU A 79 3.97 5.14 -9.85
C LEU A 79 3.00 6.09 -10.53
N GLY A 80 1.81 5.63 -10.91
CA GLY A 80 0.74 6.43 -11.52
C GLY A 80 -0.19 5.62 -12.41
N GLY A 81 -1.43 6.08 -12.57
CA GLY A 81 -2.30 5.65 -13.67
C GLY A 81 -2.86 4.21 -13.63
N ASP A 82 -2.49 3.35 -12.67
CA ASP A 82 -2.99 1.96 -12.58
C ASP A 82 -4.46 1.89 -12.10
N ARG A 83 -5.39 2.13 -13.03
CA ARG A 83 -6.84 2.16 -12.77
C ARG A 83 -7.38 0.83 -12.23
N ALA A 84 -6.82 -0.30 -12.67
CA ALA A 84 -7.24 -1.62 -12.21
C ALA A 84 -7.00 -1.82 -10.71
N ALA A 85 -5.84 -1.39 -10.20
CA ALA A 85 -5.52 -1.49 -8.78
C ALA A 85 -6.31 -0.46 -7.97
N TRP A 86 -6.46 0.76 -8.49
CA TRP A 86 -7.28 1.81 -7.88
C TRP A 86 -8.72 1.37 -7.65
N GLY A 87 -9.41 0.96 -8.72
CA GLY A 87 -10.79 0.50 -8.65
C GLY A 87 -10.95 -0.70 -7.70
N ALA A 88 -10.02 -1.67 -7.77
CA ALA A 88 -10.10 -2.86 -6.92
C ALA A 88 -9.96 -2.58 -5.40
N VAL A 89 -9.27 -1.50 -5.02
CA VAL A 89 -9.16 -1.08 -3.61
C VAL A 89 -10.30 -0.14 -3.23
N ALA A 90 -10.71 0.78 -4.10
CA ALA A 90 -11.88 1.63 -3.89
C ALA A 90 -13.16 0.81 -3.71
N ASP A 91 -13.36 -0.24 -4.53
CA ASP A 91 -14.47 -1.21 -4.39
C ASP A 91 -14.41 -2.00 -3.07
N ALA A 92 -13.23 -2.07 -2.45
CA ALA A 92 -13.04 -2.72 -1.16
C ALA A 92 -13.25 -1.77 0.03
N ALA A 93 -13.59 -0.50 -0.19
CA ALA A 93 -13.96 0.41 0.90
C ALA A 93 -15.18 -0.14 1.65
N PHE A 94 -15.13 -0.09 2.98
CA PHE A 94 -16.21 -0.54 3.83
C PHE A 94 -17.25 0.56 4.06
N LEU A 95 -16.80 1.81 4.15
CA LEU A 95 -17.68 2.96 4.38
C LEU A 95 -18.19 3.55 3.06
N SER A 96 -19.41 4.07 3.08
CA SER A 96 -20.00 4.77 1.94
C SER A 96 -19.53 6.22 1.86
N GLY A 97 -19.40 6.74 0.63
CA GLY A 97 -19.09 8.15 0.36
C GLY A 97 -17.60 8.50 0.20
N GLY A 98 -16.75 7.49 0.09
CA GLY A 98 -15.32 7.67 -0.16
C GLY A 98 -14.95 7.79 -1.64
N VAL A 99 -13.80 7.23 -2.02
CA VAL A 99 -13.27 7.27 -3.40
C VAL A 99 -14.20 6.51 -4.35
N ASP A 100 -14.60 7.16 -5.45
CA ASP A 100 -15.35 6.51 -6.53
C ASP A 100 -14.44 5.49 -7.25
N PRO A 101 -14.78 4.20 -7.30
CA PRO A 101 -13.99 3.18 -8.01
C PRO A 101 -13.84 3.45 -9.52
N ALA A 102 -14.76 4.20 -10.12
CA ALA A 102 -14.69 4.58 -11.53
C ALA A 102 -13.82 5.81 -11.80
N SER A 103 -13.41 6.53 -10.75
CA SER A 103 -12.57 7.72 -10.88
C SER A 103 -11.16 7.39 -11.38
N ASP A 104 -10.51 8.40 -11.94
CA ASP A 104 -9.12 8.29 -12.37
C ASP A 104 -8.17 8.30 -11.17
N PRO A 105 -7.21 7.34 -11.11
CA PRO A 105 -6.13 7.43 -10.12
C PRO A 105 -5.22 8.63 -10.43
N PRO A 106 -4.45 9.11 -9.43
CA PRO A 106 -3.42 10.11 -9.68
C PRO A 106 -2.44 9.68 -10.79
N GLU A 107 -2.00 10.66 -11.58
CA GLU A 107 -0.98 10.45 -12.62
C GLU A 107 0.41 10.20 -12.02
N GLY A 108 0.66 10.72 -10.82
CA GLY A 108 1.90 10.52 -10.07
C GLY A 108 1.82 9.39 -9.04
N PRO A 109 2.87 9.20 -8.23
CA PRO A 109 2.90 8.13 -7.23
C PRO A 109 1.76 8.27 -6.22
N TRP A 110 1.05 7.17 -5.99
CA TRP A 110 -0.10 7.15 -5.10
C TRP A 110 -0.13 5.90 -4.21
N LEU A 111 -0.80 6.04 -3.08
CA LEU A 111 -1.22 4.97 -2.16
C LEU A 111 -2.72 5.14 -1.92
N LEU A 112 -3.49 4.08 -2.11
CA LEU A 112 -4.90 4.03 -1.73
C LEU A 112 -5.07 2.95 -0.67
N ALA A 113 -5.72 3.27 0.45
CA ALA A 113 -5.95 2.36 1.55
C ALA A 113 -7.45 2.26 1.87
N ALA A 114 -7.98 1.05 1.87
CA ALA A 114 -9.35 0.70 2.24
C ALA A 114 -9.38 -0.09 3.55
N VAL A 115 -10.08 0.44 4.54
CA VAL A 115 -10.39 -0.22 5.81
C VAL A 115 -11.37 -1.35 5.54
N ARG A 116 -11.12 -2.49 6.18
CA ARG A 116 -11.94 -3.69 6.03
C ARG A 116 -12.76 -3.92 7.29
N PRO A 117 -13.90 -4.64 7.23
CA PRO A 117 -14.76 -4.86 8.40
C PRO A 117 -14.00 -5.44 9.61
N GLY A 118 -12.97 -6.25 9.38
CA GLY A 118 -12.11 -6.82 10.42
C GLY A 118 -11.37 -5.79 11.27
N ALA A 119 -11.13 -4.58 10.77
CA ALA A 119 -10.47 -3.51 11.52
C ALA A 119 -11.26 -3.08 12.77
N ALA A 120 -12.59 -3.27 12.80
CA ALA A 120 -13.41 -2.92 13.95
C ALA A 120 -13.02 -3.68 15.23
N GLY A 121 -12.44 -4.88 15.09
CA GLY A 121 -11.92 -5.68 16.20
C GLY A 121 -10.46 -5.39 16.55
N HIS A 122 -9.80 -4.49 15.81
CA HIS A 122 -8.36 -4.24 15.87
C HIS A 122 -8.03 -2.75 15.80
N VAL A 123 -8.74 -1.93 16.58
CA VAL A 123 -8.58 -0.48 16.59
C VAL A 123 -7.17 -0.04 17.00
N GLU A 124 -6.47 -0.85 17.79
CA GLU A 124 -5.07 -0.66 18.16
C GLU A 124 -4.13 -0.64 16.95
N ALA A 125 -4.54 -1.24 15.83
CA ALA A 125 -3.74 -1.23 14.62
C ALA A 125 -3.73 0.15 13.95
N LEU A 126 -4.82 0.92 14.09
CA LEU A 126 -5.02 2.19 13.37
C LEU A 126 -3.90 3.21 13.64
N ASP A 127 -3.24 3.14 14.80
CA ASP A 127 -2.14 4.02 15.19
C ASP A 127 -0.88 3.86 14.32
N TRP A 128 -0.63 2.67 13.76
CA TRP A 128 0.57 2.38 12.98
C TRP A 128 0.29 1.99 11.53
N LEU A 129 -0.94 1.60 11.19
CA LEU A 129 -1.32 1.13 9.85
C LEU A 129 -0.91 2.09 8.74
N SER A 130 -1.25 3.37 8.91
CA SER A 130 -0.94 4.40 7.90
C SER A 130 0.56 4.51 7.65
N SER A 131 1.39 4.43 8.69
CA SER A 131 2.85 4.49 8.56
C SER A 131 3.42 3.25 7.87
N PHE A 132 2.96 2.06 8.24
CA PHE A 132 3.38 0.83 7.57
C PHE A 132 3.01 0.83 6.08
N CYS A 133 1.79 1.24 5.73
CA CYS A 133 1.33 1.30 4.33
C CYS A 133 2.13 2.29 3.50
N ARG A 134 2.46 3.47 4.05
CA ARG A 134 3.33 4.44 3.37
C ARG A 134 4.74 3.91 3.18
N ALA A 135 5.32 3.26 4.19
CA ALA A 135 6.65 2.66 4.07
C ALA A 135 6.69 1.57 2.99
N LEU A 136 5.66 0.72 2.92
CA LEU A 136 5.56 -0.31 1.90
C LEU A 136 5.35 0.26 0.49
N ALA A 137 4.49 1.27 0.35
CA ALA A 137 4.29 2.01 -0.90
C ALA A 137 5.59 2.63 -1.39
N TRP A 138 6.33 3.32 -0.52
CA TRP A 138 7.60 3.93 -0.88
C TRP A 138 8.66 2.92 -1.27
N ALA A 139 8.82 1.84 -0.50
CA ALA A 139 9.78 0.79 -0.84
C ALA A 139 9.45 0.14 -2.21
N TRP A 140 8.17 0.01 -2.56
CA TRP A 140 7.75 -0.43 -3.90
C TRP A 140 8.11 0.58 -5.00
N ILE A 141 7.75 1.85 -4.80
CA ILE A 141 8.00 2.96 -5.73
C ILE A 141 9.50 3.15 -5.99
N GLU A 142 10.32 3.12 -4.95
CA GLU A 142 11.77 3.24 -5.08
C GLU A 142 12.35 2.09 -5.88
N ARG A 143 11.94 0.85 -5.60
CA ARG A 143 12.39 -0.33 -6.34
C ARG A 143 12.05 -0.23 -7.83
N ARG A 144 10.84 0.19 -8.17
CA ARG A 144 10.40 0.36 -9.56
C ARG A 144 11.06 1.53 -10.26
N SER A 145 11.47 2.55 -9.52
CA SER A 145 12.20 3.68 -10.09
C SER A 145 13.64 3.32 -10.46
N VAL A 146 14.23 2.33 -9.80
CA VAL A 146 15.59 1.84 -10.08
C VAL A 146 15.57 0.74 -11.14
N ASP A 147 14.52 -0.07 -11.20
CA ASP A 147 14.34 -1.12 -12.21
C ASP A 147 12.93 -1.05 -12.84
N PRO A 148 12.70 -0.12 -13.78
CA PRO A 148 11.39 0.07 -14.42
C PRO A 148 11.01 -1.07 -15.37
N PHE A 149 11.95 -1.95 -15.73
CA PHE A 149 11.72 -3.03 -16.69
C PHE A 149 11.78 -4.42 -16.08
N GLY A 150 11.96 -4.52 -14.75
CA GLY A 150 11.93 -5.79 -14.02
C GLY A 150 12.69 -6.86 -14.77
N ARG A 151 14.02 -6.74 -14.90
CA ARG A 151 14.80 -7.89 -15.35
C ARG A 151 14.66 -8.97 -14.28
N ALA A 152 13.71 -9.87 -14.50
CA ALA A 152 13.69 -11.20 -13.95
C ALA A 152 14.95 -11.93 -14.43
N GLY A 153 16.09 -11.65 -13.81
CA GLY A 153 17.24 -12.56 -13.79
C GLY A 153 17.07 -13.38 -12.51
N GLU A 154 16.92 -14.70 -12.56
CA GLU A 154 18.04 -15.60 -12.88
C GLU A 154 19.33 -15.08 -12.23
N ARG A 155 19.48 -15.36 -10.94
CA ARG A 155 20.74 -15.77 -10.32
C ARG A 155 20.44 -16.80 -9.25
#